data_AF-A0A4Y8C8R1-F1
#
_entry.id   AF-A0A4Y8C8R1-F1
#
_cell.length_a   1.000
_cell.length_b   1.000
_cell.length_c   1.000
_cell.angle_alpha   90.00
_cell.angle_beta   90.00
_cell.angle_gamma   90.00
#
_symmetry.space_group_name_H-M   'P 1'
#
loop_
_entity.id
_entity.type
_entity.pdbx_description
1 polymer ?
#
loop_
_entity_poly.entity_id
_entity_poly.type
_entity_poly.pdbx_seq_one_letter_code
_entity_poly.pdbx_strand_id
1 'polypeptide(L)'
;ADMLREKNLKVDEEKFELLMNEQKARAKASWKGSGDKTASGDFKNLLEKFGENHFVGYEKAECESKILALLDEDFKEVSTLKDAGWVMLENTPFYATSGGQSADSGFIAKREVLDTQKFFNLNLSFVKAGEELKV
;
A
#
# COMPACT_ATOMS: atom_id res chain seq x y z
N ALA A 1 -17.90 -15.39 11.71
CA ALA A 1 -16.62 -15.77 12.34
C ALA A 1 -16.62 -17.28 12.61
N ASP A 2 -16.67 -18.10 11.56
CA ASP A 2 -16.99 -19.54 11.68
C ASP A 2 -16.20 -20.43 10.70
N MET A 3 -14.99 -19.99 10.28
CA MET A 3 -14.15 -20.77 9.34
C MET A 3 -12.79 -21.19 9.91
N LEU A 4 -12.45 -20.78 11.15
CA LEU A 4 -11.12 -21.01 11.72
C LEU A 4 -11.08 -22.06 12.85
N ARG A 5 -12.21 -22.65 13.23
CA ARG A 5 -12.26 -23.60 14.36
C ARG A 5 -11.75 -25.01 14.02
N GLU A 6 -11.63 -25.37 12.75
CA GLU A 6 -11.20 -26.73 12.36
C GLU A 6 -9.67 -26.91 12.23
N LYS A 7 -8.89 -25.83 12.29
CA LYS A 7 -7.43 -25.92 12.31
C LYS A 7 -6.94 -25.23 13.56
N ASN A 8 -6.21 -25.94 14.42
CA ASN A 8 -5.56 -25.50 15.67
C ASN A 8 -4.52 -24.36 15.43
N LEU A 9 -4.93 -23.28 14.77
CA LEU A 9 -4.13 -22.10 14.48
C LEU A 9 -4.52 -21.07 15.54
N LYS A 10 -3.61 -20.82 16.48
CA LYS A 10 -3.72 -19.67 17.38
C LYS A 10 -3.59 -18.41 16.52
N VAL A 11 -4.70 -17.74 16.27
CA VAL A 11 -4.68 -16.37 15.76
C VAL A 11 -4.18 -15.50 16.90
N ASP A 12 -3.09 -14.77 16.66
CA ASP A 12 -2.49 -13.86 17.63
C ASP A 12 -3.35 -12.59 17.68
N GLU A 13 -4.50 -12.68 18.38
CA GLU A 13 -5.55 -11.66 18.39
C GLU A 13 -5.06 -10.29 18.91
N GLU A 14 -4.11 -10.28 19.85
CA GLU A 14 -3.50 -9.03 20.35
C GLU A 14 -2.69 -8.32 19.26
N LYS A 15 -1.91 -9.08 18.50
CA LYS A 15 -1.13 -8.53 17.39
C LYS A 15 -2.04 -8.08 16.24
N PHE A 16 -3.12 -8.80 16.00
CA PHE A 16 -4.14 -8.43 15.02
C PHE A 16 -4.84 -7.11 15.39
N GLU A 17 -5.32 -6.96 16.63
CA GLU A 17 -5.97 -5.73 17.11
C GLU A 17 -5.05 -4.51 17.10
N LEU A 18 -3.76 -4.69 17.42
CA LEU A 18 -2.77 -3.61 17.37
C LEU A 18 -2.55 -3.13 15.94
N LEU A 19 -2.32 -4.05 15.01
CA LEU A 19 -2.14 -3.75 13.58
C LEU A 19 -3.43 -3.15 12.97
N MET A 20 -4.61 -3.63 13.40
CA MET A 20 -5.91 -3.13 12.96
C MET A 20 -6.17 -1.69 13.42
N ASN A 21 -5.76 -1.34 14.64
CA ASN A 21 -5.84 0.05 15.11
C ASN A 21 -4.88 0.99 14.37
N GLU A 22 -3.64 0.54 14.11
CA GLU A 22 -2.69 1.29 13.28
C GLU A 22 -3.21 1.49 11.84
N GLN A 23 -3.86 0.48 11.26
CA GLN A 23 -4.48 0.56 9.95
C GLN A 23 -5.64 1.57 9.95
N LYS A 24 -6.52 1.51 10.96
CA LYS A 24 -7.69 2.39 11.08
C LYS A 24 -7.31 3.86 11.30
N ALA A 25 -6.24 4.12 12.06
CA ALA A 25 -5.69 5.45 12.23
C ALA A 25 -5.16 6.03 10.91
N ARG A 26 -4.45 5.22 10.12
CA ARG A 26 -3.94 5.61 8.79
C ARG A 26 -5.05 5.84 7.77
N ALA A 27 -6.06 4.97 7.72
CA ALA A 27 -7.21 5.17 6.84
C ALA A 27 -7.91 6.53 7.10
N LYS A 28 -8.02 6.94 8.37
CA LYS A 28 -8.53 8.27 8.75
C LYS A 28 -7.61 9.42 8.31
N ALA A 29 -6.28 9.24 8.42
CA ALA A 29 -5.31 10.23 7.98
C ALA A 29 -5.34 10.42 6.45
N SER A 30 -5.49 9.33 5.70
CA SER A 30 -5.62 9.35 4.23
C SER A 30 -6.93 9.96 3.75
N TRP A 31 -8.06 9.76 4.43
CA TRP A 31 -9.32 10.43 4.10
C TRP A 31 -9.14 11.96 4.10
N LYS A 32 -8.48 12.49 5.14
CA LYS A 32 -8.18 13.93 5.22
C LYS A 32 -7.18 14.39 4.15
N GLY A 33 -6.40 13.48 3.57
CA GLY A 33 -5.31 13.76 2.63
C GLY A 33 -5.71 13.87 1.16
N SER A 34 -6.83 13.28 0.73
CA SER A 34 -7.22 13.30 -0.69
C SER A 34 -7.55 14.70 -1.24
N GLY A 35 -7.74 15.70 -0.37
CA GLY A 35 -7.92 17.11 -0.74
C GLY A 35 -6.67 17.97 -0.53
N ASP A 36 -5.99 17.83 0.62
CA ASP A 36 -4.93 18.74 1.07
C ASP A 36 -3.50 18.26 0.73
N LYS A 37 -3.23 16.94 0.74
CA LYS A 37 -1.88 16.39 0.44
C LYS A 37 -1.52 16.46 -1.05
N THR A 38 -2.51 16.74 -1.90
CA THR A 38 -2.40 17.10 -3.33
C THR A 38 -1.32 18.18 -3.59
N ALA A 39 -1.00 19.01 -2.59
CA ALA A 39 -0.06 20.13 -2.73
C ALA A 39 1.40 19.84 -2.30
N SER A 40 1.72 18.70 -1.67
CA SER A 40 3.06 18.48 -1.08
C SER A 40 3.76 17.16 -1.42
N GLY A 41 3.11 16.20 -2.07
CA GLY A 41 3.76 14.96 -2.49
C GLY A 41 4.36 15.03 -3.90
N ASP A 42 5.38 14.22 -4.18
CA ASP A 42 6.09 14.12 -5.48
C ASP A 42 5.27 13.43 -6.59
N PHE A 43 3.95 13.31 -6.45
CA PHE A 43 3.07 12.57 -7.36
C PHE A 43 3.16 13.03 -8.81
N LYS A 44 3.26 14.35 -9.03
CA LYS A 44 3.38 14.91 -10.39
C LYS A 44 4.70 14.51 -11.05
N ASN A 45 5.79 14.52 -10.28
CA ASN A 45 7.10 14.08 -10.74
C ASN A 45 7.09 12.58 -11.08
N LEU A 46 6.47 11.75 -10.23
CA LEU A 46 6.27 10.33 -10.52
C LEU A 46 5.45 10.09 -11.79
N LEU A 47 4.35 10.83 -11.97
CA LEU A 47 3.52 10.72 -13.17
C LEU A 47 4.28 11.13 -14.44
N GLU A 48 5.10 12.19 -14.39
CA GLU A 48 5.94 12.62 -15.52
C GLU A 48 7.10 11.63 -15.80
N LYS A 49 7.67 11.01 -14.76
CA LYS A 49 8.84 10.13 -14.86
C LYS A 49 8.49 8.69 -15.23
N PHE A 50 7.40 8.17 -14.71
CA PHE A 50 7.02 6.76 -14.84
C PHE A 50 5.64 6.53 -15.49
N GLY A 51 4.79 7.55 -15.55
CA GLY A 51 3.42 7.42 -16.07
C GLY A 51 2.45 6.74 -15.10
N GLU A 52 1.25 6.45 -15.59
CA GLU A 52 0.23 5.71 -14.85
C GLU A 52 0.59 4.23 -14.78
N ASN A 53 0.37 3.59 -13.63
CA ASN A 53 0.61 2.17 -13.47
C ASN A 53 -0.62 1.31 -13.80
N HIS A 54 -0.38 0.08 -14.24
CA HIS A 54 -1.42 -0.81 -14.72
C HIS A 54 -1.97 -1.68 -13.59
N PHE A 55 -3.29 -1.63 -13.39
CA PHE A 55 -3.98 -2.53 -12.49
C PHE A 55 -4.32 -3.84 -13.21
N VAL A 56 -3.77 -4.96 -12.74
CA VAL A 56 -3.97 -6.31 -13.31
C VAL A 56 -4.83 -7.22 -12.43
N GLY A 57 -5.36 -6.69 -11.32
CA GLY A 57 -6.08 -7.47 -10.31
C GLY A 57 -7.42 -8.05 -10.76
N TYR A 58 -7.99 -7.58 -11.89
CA TYR A 58 -9.18 -8.21 -12.48
C TYR A 58 -8.91 -9.60 -13.05
N GLU A 59 -7.69 -9.85 -13.52
CA GLU A 59 -7.31 -11.10 -14.19
C GLU A 59 -6.42 -11.98 -13.30
N LYS A 60 -5.59 -11.38 -12.44
CA LYS A 60 -4.58 -12.09 -11.67
C LYS A 60 -4.49 -11.56 -10.24
N ALA A 61 -4.56 -12.47 -9.26
CA ALA A 61 -4.31 -12.15 -7.85
C ALA A 61 -2.81 -12.02 -7.52
N GLU A 62 -1.94 -12.55 -8.37
CA GLU A 62 -0.48 -12.52 -8.22
C GLU A 62 0.16 -12.05 -9.53
N CYS A 63 1.12 -11.14 -9.45
CA CYS A 63 1.92 -10.74 -10.60
C CYS A 63 3.37 -10.44 -10.21
N GLU A 64 4.29 -10.75 -11.12
CA GLU A 64 5.64 -10.22 -11.05
C GLU A 64 5.63 -8.81 -11.64
N SER A 65 6.11 -7.85 -10.85
CA SER A 65 6.18 -6.46 -11.27
C SER A 65 7.46 -5.81 -10.77
N LYS A 66 7.86 -4.73 -11.45
CA LYS A 66 8.98 -3.90 -11.04
C LYS A 66 8.50 -2.79 -10.14
N ILE A 67 9.30 -2.51 -9.11
CA ILE A 67 9.15 -1.31 -8.30
C ILE A 67 9.68 -0.14 -9.13
N LEU A 68 8.80 0.82 -9.43
CA LEU A 68 9.15 2.02 -10.16
C LEU A 68 9.71 3.08 -9.22
N ALA A 69 9.06 3.27 -8.07
CA ALA A 69 9.45 4.24 -7.07
C ALA A 69 9.06 3.79 -5.66
N LEU A 70 9.78 4.32 -4.68
CA LEU A 70 9.45 4.22 -3.27
C LEU A 70 9.24 5.63 -2.74
N LEU A 71 8.28 5.78 -1.83
CA LEU A 71 8.06 7.02 -1.10
C LEU A 71 7.98 6.76 0.40
N ASP A 72 8.36 7.75 1.20
CA ASP A 72 8.12 7.75 2.64
C ASP A 72 6.63 7.99 2.96
N GLU A 73 6.26 7.96 4.24
CA GLU A 73 4.87 8.22 4.70
C GLU A 73 4.33 9.62 4.35
N ASP A 74 5.24 10.56 4.05
CA ASP A 74 4.97 11.93 3.65
C ASP A 74 4.92 12.11 2.12
N PHE A 75 4.97 11.02 1.35
CA PHE A 75 4.93 11.00 -0.12
C PHE A 75 6.14 11.68 -0.79
N LYS A 76 7.33 11.60 -0.17
CA LYS A 76 8.59 12.00 -0.79
C LYS A 76 9.30 10.81 -1.40
N GLU A 77 9.83 10.97 -2.61
CA GLU A 77 10.61 9.93 -3.28
C GLU A 77 11.86 9.56 -2.44
N VAL A 78 12.00 8.29 -2.10
CA VAL A 78 13.17 7.74 -1.39
C VAL A 78 13.79 6.61 -2.18
N SER A 79 15.11 6.46 -2.11
CA SER A 79 15.80 5.34 -2.76
C SER A 79 15.72 4.05 -1.94
N THR A 80 15.38 4.15 -0.65
CA THR A 80 15.33 3.01 0.26
C THR A 80 14.24 3.19 1.30
N LEU A 81 13.42 2.16 1.50
CA LEU A 81 12.40 2.11 2.54
C LEU A 81 12.89 1.24 3.71
N LYS A 82 12.99 1.82 4.91
CA LYS A 82 13.44 1.11 6.13
C LYS A 82 12.33 0.63 7.04
N ASP A 83 11.27 1.43 7.18
CA ASP A 83 10.18 1.18 8.13
C ASP A 83 8.84 1.00 7.41
N ALA A 84 8.19 2.09 7.02
CA ALA A 84 6.92 2.03 6.30
C ALA A 84 6.85 3.15 5.28
N GLY A 85 6.12 2.91 4.20
CA GLY A 85 5.95 3.90 3.15
C GLY A 85 5.24 3.35 1.94
N TRP A 86 5.19 4.17 0.89
CA TRP A 86 4.46 3.87 -0.32
C TRP A 86 5.36 3.28 -1.38
N VAL A 87 4.81 2.33 -2.13
CA VAL A 87 5.48 1.66 -3.24
C VAL A 87 4.65 1.85 -4.49
N MET A 88 5.30 2.31 -5.55
CA MET A 88 4.73 2.35 -6.88
C MET A 88 5.23 1.15 -7.68
N LEU A 89 4.31 0.26 -8.04
CA LEU A 89 4.58 -0.87 -8.93
C LEU A 89 4.16 -0.51 -10.36
N GLU A 90 4.87 -1.04 -11.35
CA GLU A 90 4.50 -0.90 -12.78
C GLU A 90 3.16 -1.59 -13.09
N ASN A 91 2.98 -2.78 -12.51
CA ASN A 91 1.78 -3.60 -12.61
C ASN A 91 1.38 -3.99 -11.20
N THR A 92 0.15 -3.68 -10.78
CA THR A 92 -0.31 -4.01 -9.43
C THR A 92 -1.57 -4.86 -9.48
N PRO A 93 -1.63 -5.99 -8.77
CA PRO A 93 -2.86 -6.75 -8.59
C PRO A 93 -3.73 -6.15 -7.47
N PHE A 94 -3.22 -5.17 -6.71
CA PHE A 94 -3.92 -4.57 -5.57
C PHE A 94 -4.89 -3.48 -6.02
N TYR A 95 -6.16 -3.64 -5.66
CA TYR A 95 -7.17 -2.66 -5.97
C TYR A 95 -7.00 -1.44 -5.07
N ALA A 96 -6.74 -0.29 -5.71
CA ALA A 96 -6.59 0.98 -5.04
C ALA A 96 -7.96 1.66 -4.89
N THR A 97 -8.29 2.10 -3.68
CA THR A 97 -9.54 2.83 -3.46
C THR A 97 -9.27 4.35 -3.45
N SER A 98 -10.22 5.11 -4.03
CA SER A 98 -10.23 6.57 -3.97
C SER A 98 -11.25 7.02 -2.92
N GLY A 99 -10.86 7.03 -1.64
CA GLY A 99 -11.67 7.67 -0.59
C GLY A 99 -12.56 6.73 0.23
N GLY A 100 -11.96 6.03 1.20
CA GLY A 100 -12.68 5.46 2.35
C GLY A 100 -13.25 4.05 2.19
N GLN A 101 -13.02 3.38 1.06
CA GLN A 101 -13.32 1.95 0.89
C GLN A 101 -12.12 1.07 1.27
N SER A 102 -12.38 -0.16 1.74
CA SER A 102 -11.33 -1.15 2.04
C SER A 102 -10.53 -1.48 0.79
N ALA A 103 -9.24 -1.15 0.78
CA ALA A 103 -8.31 -1.54 -0.27
C ALA A 103 -7.83 -2.99 -0.10
N ASP A 104 -7.26 -3.55 -1.16
CA ASP A 104 -6.66 -4.88 -1.08
C ASP A 104 -5.42 -4.88 -0.18
N SER A 105 -5.33 -5.94 0.63
CA SER A 105 -4.21 -6.24 1.52
C SER A 105 -3.51 -7.49 1.01
N GLY A 106 -2.20 -7.62 1.22
CA GLY A 106 -1.46 -8.81 0.78
C GLY A 106 0.04 -8.64 0.99
N PHE A 107 0.85 -9.21 0.08
CA PHE A 107 2.30 -9.18 0.23
C PHE A 107 3.02 -8.74 -1.05
N ILE A 108 3.93 -7.78 -0.94
CA ILE A 108 4.89 -7.41 -1.99
C ILE A 108 6.27 -7.86 -1.54
N ALA A 109 6.88 -8.81 -2.24
CA ALA A 109 8.23 -9.32 -1.92
C ALA A 109 8.40 -9.68 -0.43
N LYS A 110 7.43 -10.40 0.15
CA LYS A 110 7.32 -10.79 1.57
C LYS A 110 7.03 -9.64 2.57
N ARG A 111 6.80 -8.42 2.09
CA ARG A 111 6.37 -7.29 2.92
C ARG A 111 4.87 -7.17 2.89
N GLU A 112 4.28 -6.89 4.04
CA GLU A 112 2.84 -6.75 4.18
C GLU A 112 2.38 -5.43 3.54
N VAL A 113 1.46 -5.53 2.58
CA VAL A 113 0.70 -4.41 2.02
C VAL A 113 -0.45 -4.14 2.98
N LEU A 114 -0.39 -2.99 3.61
CA LEU A 114 -1.35 -2.58 4.63
C LEU A 114 -2.49 -1.76 4.06
N ASP A 115 -2.25 -1.10 2.93
CA ASP A 115 -3.24 -0.28 2.24
C ASP A 115 -2.83 -0.08 0.78
N THR A 116 -3.79 0.19 -0.10
CA THR A 116 -3.53 0.60 -1.49
C THR A 116 -4.46 1.74 -1.87
N GLN A 117 -3.90 2.87 -2.26
CA GLN A 117 -4.67 4.08 -2.55
C GLN A 117 -4.27 4.69 -3.89
N LYS A 118 -5.25 5.33 -4.51
CA LYS A 118 -5.08 5.96 -5.82
C LYS A 118 -4.89 7.48 -5.66
N PHE A 119 -3.73 7.98 -6.06
CA PHE A 119 -3.35 9.39 -6.02
C PHE A 119 -3.05 9.88 -7.44
N PHE A 120 -3.80 10.86 -7.97
CA PHE A 120 -3.58 11.39 -9.33
C PHE A 120 -3.45 10.31 -10.41
N ASN A 121 -4.33 9.31 -10.38
CA ASN A 121 -4.27 8.10 -11.20
C ASN A 121 -3.13 7.10 -10.96
N LEU A 122 -2.24 7.37 -10.01
CA LEU A 122 -1.23 6.42 -9.57
C LEU A 122 -1.77 5.54 -8.46
N ASN A 123 -1.69 4.23 -8.63
CA ASN A 123 -1.93 3.26 -7.55
C ASN A 123 -0.67 3.11 -6.72
N LEU A 124 -0.73 3.53 -5.47
CA LEU A 124 0.35 3.39 -4.50
C LEU A 124 -0.06 2.40 -3.42
N SER A 125 0.80 1.41 -3.17
CA SER A 125 0.60 0.43 -2.11
C SER A 125 1.47 0.80 -0.92
N PHE A 126 0.84 0.98 0.24
CA PHE A 126 1.54 1.22 1.49
C PHE A 126 2.04 -0.10 2.06
N VAL A 127 3.35 -0.23 2.25
CA VAL A 127 3.97 -1.43 2.79
C VAL A 127 4.67 -1.12 4.11
N LYS A 128 4.68 -2.10 5.01
CA LYS A 128 5.58 -2.09 6.17
C LYS A 128 6.81 -2.90 5.80
N ALA A 129 7.91 -2.19 5.55
CA ALA A 129 9.22 -2.76 5.40
C ALA A 129 9.73 -3.19 6.79
N GLY A 130 9.68 -4.50 7.07
CA GLY A 130 10.41 -5.07 8.22
C GLY A 130 11.92 -5.19 7.97
N GLU A 131 12.34 -5.08 6.71
CA GLU A 131 13.74 -5.11 6.24
C GLU A 131 13.94 -4.12 5.08
N GLU A 132 15.13 -3.49 5.01
CA GLU A 132 15.52 -2.48 4.00
C GLU A 132 15.08 -2.89 2.58
N LEU A 133 14.24 -2.07 1.94
CA LEU A 133 13.82 -2.22 0.55
C LEU A 133 14.58 -1.22 -0.31
N LYS A 134 15.35 -1.71 -1.29
CA LYS A 134 16.06 -0.88 -2.28
C LYS A 134 15.43 -1.10 -3.65
N VAL A 135 15.29 -0.01 -4.42
CA VAL A 135 14.95 -0.04 -5.86
C VAL A 135 16.21 -0.29 -6.67
#